data_AF-A0A7J4M1J0-F1
#
_entry.id   AF-A0A7J4M1J0-F1
#
_cell.length_a   1.000
_cell.length_b   1.000
_cell.length_c   1.000
_cell.angle_alpha   90.00
_cell.angle_beta   90.00
_cell.angle_gamma   90.00
#
_symmetry.space_group_name_H-M   'P 1'
#
loop_
_entity.id
_entity.type
_entity.pdbx_description
1 polymer ?
#
loop_
_entity_poly.entity_id
_entity_poly.type
_entity_poly.pdbx_seq_one_letter_code
_entity_poly.pdbx_strand_id
1 'polypeptide(L)'
;MAENQLGGQQVLLLPEGATRLLGRDAQRTNIAVAVAVAGAVKTTLGPKGMDKMMVSDLGDVVITNDGATILEEMNVEHPVAKIMVNIAKTQDKEVGDGTTSVVILAGELLKGAGDLLEQGIHPTTVIRGYKMAAEKAKEILESCAKTVNLDDEQTLQKIALVSMGSKNVGDDATKALLGKMVIKAVKQVMEKDANGKTIVDHDFIKV
;
A
#
# COMPACT_ATOMS: atom_id res chain seq x y z
N MET A 1 -5.12 12.07 -32.50
CA MET A 1 -5.94 13.22 -32.98
C MET A 1 -7.15 12.61 -33.65
N ALA A 2 -8.37 12.89 -33.16
CA ALA A 2 -9.59 12.37 -33.78
C ALA A 2 -10.20 13.51 -34.60
N GLU A 3 -9.86 13.56 -35.89
CA GLU A 3 -10.45 14.50 -36.84
C GLU A 3 -11.79 13.95 -37.32
N ASN A 4 -12.87 14.65 -37.02
CA ASN A 4 -14.17 14.38 -37.62
C ASN A 4 -14.58 15.65 -38.37
N GLN A 5 -14.46 15.61 -39.70
CA GLN A 5 -14.82 16.74 -40.57
C GLN A 5 -16.32 16.72 -40.86
N LEU A 6 -17.08 17.50 -40.07
CA LEU A 6 -18.42 17.93 -40.42
C LEU A 6 -18.42 19.47 -40.43
N GLY A 7 -18.42 20.05 -41.64
CA GLY A 7 -18.86 21.43 -41.92
C GLY A 7 -18.28 22.57 -41.06
N GLY A 8 -17.10 23.07 -41.43
CA GLY A 8 -16.85 24.53 -41.47
C GLY A 8 -16.45 25.28 -40.20
N GLN A 9 -16.30 24.64 -39.03
CA GLN A 9 -15.61 25.26 -37.89
C GLN A 9 -14.78 24.21 -37.16
N GLN A 10 -13.48 24.44 -37.02
CA GLN A 10 -12.61 23.59 -36.20
C GLN A 10 -13.04 23.76 -34.73
N VAL A 11 -13.81 22.81 -34.21
CA VAL A 11 -14.18 22.79 -32.80
C VAL A 11 -12.99 22.23 -32.03
N LEU A 12 -12.22 23.12 -31.40
CA LEU A 12 -11.20 22.74 -30.43
C LEU A 12 -11.89 22.17 -29.18
N LEU A 13 -12.01 20.84 -29.12
CA LEU A 13 -12.66 20.14 -28.01
C LEU A 13 -11.79 20.08 -26.74
N LEU A 14 -10.47 20.17 -26.89
CA LEU A 14 -9.50 20.11 -25.80
C LEU A 14 -8.47 21.23 -25.96
N PRO A 15 -7.98 21.84 -24.87
CA PRO A 15 -6.91 22.83 -24.92
C PRO A 15 -5.68 22.30 -25.66
N GLU A 16 -4.92 23.20 -26.28
CA GLU A 16 -3.62 22.86 -26.86
C GLU A 16 -2.69 22.29 -25.76
N GLY A 17 -2.05 21.16 -26.04
CA GLY A 17 -1.22 20.42 -25.08
C GLY A 17 -1.96 19.37 -24.25
N ALA A 18 -3.30 19.27 -24.35
CA ALA A 18 -4.05 18.23 -23.65
C ALA A 18 -3.77 16.83 -24.21
N THR A 19 -3.36 15.92 -23.34
CA THR A 19 -3.17 14.49 -23.67
C THR A 19 -4.41 13.70 -23.30
N ARG A 20 -4.88 12.82 -24.21
CA ARG A 20 -6.01 11.93 -23.97
C ARG A 20 -5.67 10.52 -24.44
N LEU A 21 -5.75 9.57 -23.52
CA LEU A 21 -5.71 8.14 -23.79
C LEU A 21 -7.12 7.56 -23.64
N LEU A 22 -7.50 6.62 -24.53
CA LEU A 22 -8.84 6.02 -24.55
C LEU A 22 -8.77 4.50 -24.63
N GLY A 23 -9.85 3.85 -24.20
CA GLY A 23 -10.07 2.42 -24.38
C GLY A 23 -8.93 1.55 -23.85
N ARG A 24 -8.48 0.61 -24.68
CA ARG A 24 -7.44 -0.38 -24.33
C ARG A 24 -6.08 0.25 -24.06
N ASP A 25 -5.72 1.32 -24.78
CA ASP A 25 -4.41 1.97 -24.60
C ASP A 25 -4.31 2.68 -23.24
N ALA A 26 -5.42 3.28 -22.79
CA ALA A 26 -5.52 3.84 -21.44
C ALA A 26 -5.39 2.74 -20.38
N GLN A 27 -6.11 1.62 -20.55
CA GLN A 27 -6.06 0.50 -19.61
C GLN A 27 -4.65 -0.09 -19.52
N ARG A 28 -4.01 -0.34 -20.66
CA ARG A 28 -2.66 -0.91 -20.73
C ARG A 28 -1.62 0.00 -20.08
N THR A 29 -1.64 1.29 -20.40
CA THR A 29 -0.73 2.28 -19.80
C THR A 29 -0.93 2.36 -18.30
N ASN A 30 -2.19 2.43 -17.84
CA ASN A 30 -2.52 2.49 -16.42
C ASN A 30 -2.03 1.26 -15.65
N ILE A 31 -2.26 0.05 -16.18
CA ILE A 31 -1.79 -1.19 -15.57
C ILE A 31 -0.25 -1.22 -15.53
N ALA A 32 0.41 -0.87 -16.63
CA ALA A 32 1.87 -0.86 -16.71
C ALA A 32 2.49 0.06 -15.64
N VAL A 33 1.93 1.25 -15.44
CA VAL A 33 2.38 2.18 -14.39
C VAL A 33 2.21 1.58 -12.99
N ALA A 34 1.05 1.00 -12.69
CA ALA A 34 0.83 0.38 -11.37
C ALA A 34 1.79 -0.78 -11.09
N VAL A 35 2.03 -1.62 -12.11
CA VAL A 35 3.00 -2.73 -12.03
C VAL A 35 4.43 -2.21 -11.85
N ALA A 36 4.81 -1.13 -12.52
CA ALA A 36 6.12 -0.51 -12.36
C ALA A 36 6.33 0.04 -10.94
N VAL A 37 5.33 0.74 -10.39
CA VAL A 37 5.36 1.25 -9.01
C VAL A 37 5.46 0.10 -8.00
N ALA A 38 4.65 -0.95 -8.17
CA ALA A 38 4.75 -2.16 -7.34
C ALA A 38 6.13 -2.82 -7.44
N GLY A 39 6.70 -2.89 -8.65
CA GLY A 39 8.05 -3.40 -8.90
C GLY A 39 9.13 -2.58 -8.20
N ALA A 40 8.96 -1.26 -8.11
CA ALA A 40 9.91 -0.38 -7.44
C ALA A 40 10.02 -0.70 -5.95
N VAL A 41 8.91 -0.93 -5.25
CA VAL A 41 8.91 -1.24 -3.80
C VAL A 41 9.08 -2.72 -3.48
N LYS A 42 8.90 -3.63 -4.46
CA LYS A 42 8.92 -5.08 -4.26
C LYS A 42 10.15 -5.60 -3.51
N THR A 43 11.32 -5.00 -3.74
CA THR A 43 12.59 -5.44 -3.15
C THR A 43 12.73 -5.12 -1.66
N THR A 44 11.81 -4.32 -1.08
CA THR A 44 11.84 -3.98 0.35
C THR A 44 10.99 -4.92 1.19
N LEU A 45 10.18 -5.79 0.56
CA LEU A 45 9.27 -6.67 1.27
C LEU A 45 10.00 -7.80 2.01
N GLY A 46 9.66 -7.97 3.29
CA GLY A 46 10.05 -9.11 4.12
C GLY A 46 11.36 -8.94 4.90
N PRO A 47 11.78 -9.94 5.70
CA PRO A 47 12.93 -9.83 6.60
C PRO A 47 14.29 -9.74 5.89
N LYS A 48 14.34 -10.08 4.59
CA LYS A 48 15.50 -9.89 3.71
C LYS A 48 15.28 -8.75 2.70
N GLY A 49 14.28 -7.93 2.93
CA GLY A 49 14.04 -6.72 2.14
C GLY A 49 15.23 -5.78 2.28
N MET A 50 15.62 -5.16 1.16
CA MET A 50 16.70 -4.19 1.16
C MET A 50 16.16 -2.78 1.31
N ASP A 51 16.92 -1.93 1.99
CA ASP A 51 16.60 -0.50 2.11
C ASP A 51 16.85 0.21 0.78
N LYS A 52 16.12 1.31 0.56
CA LYS A 52 16.36 2.21 -0.55
C LYS A 52 16.90 3.53 -0.04
N MET A 53 17.93 4.01 -0.72
CA MET A 53 18.46 5.36 -0.56
C MET A 53 17.80 6.25 -1.61
N MET A 54 17.06 7.24 -1.15
CA MET A 54 16.42 8.28 -1.94
C MET A 54 17.21 9.57 -1.74
N VAL A 55 17.44 10.31 -2.82
CA VAL A 55 18.13 11.61 -2.78
C VAL A 55 17.19 12.64 -3.39
N SER A 56 16.81 13.66 -2.63
CA SER A 56 15.95 14.74 -3.10
C SER A 56 16.71 15.69 -4.02
N ASP A 57 15.99 16.54 -4.77
CA ASP A 57 16.60 17.58 -5.62
C ASP A 57 17.42 18.60 -4.80
N LEU A 58 17.11 18.74 -3.51
CA LEU A 58 17.84 19.60 -2.57
C LEU A 58 19.06 18.90 -1.96
N GLY A 59 19.27 17.61 -2.25
CA GLY A 59 20.37 16.81 -1.74
C GLY A 59 20.10 16.12 -0.40
N ASP A 60 18.85 16.15 0.09
CA ASP A 60 18.48 15.42 1.31
C ASP A 60 18.48 13.92 1.03
N VAL A 61 19.08 13.14 1.92
CA VAL A 61 19.21 11.69 1.78
C VAL A 61 18.30 10.99 2.77
N VAL A 62 17.37 10.20 2.24
CA VAL A 62 16.45 9.36 3.03
C VAL A 62 16.77 7.90 2.75
N ILE A 63 17.09 7.13 3.79
CA ILE A 63 17.32 5.68 3.69
C ILE A 63 16.21 4.97 4.46
N THR A 64 15.40 4.18 3.77
CA THR A 64 14.27 3.50 4.41
C THR A 64 13.86 2.21 3.69
N ASN A 65 13.24 1.31 4.45
CA ASN A 65 12.57 0.11 3.95
C ASN A 65 11.05 0.33 3.77
N ASP A 66 10.50 1.35 4.42
CA ASP A 66 9.06 1.56 4.47
C ASP A 66 8.49 1.98 3.10
N GLY A 67 7.54 1.19 2.61
CA GLY A 67 6.94 1.38 1.30
C GLY A 67 6.17 2.70 1.18
N ALA A 68 5.51 3.17 2.25
CA ALA A 68 4.79 4.43 2.21
C ALA A 68 5.75 5.62 2.06
N THR A 69 6.82 5.64 2.87
CA THR A 69 7.87 6.66 2.79
C THR A 69 8.56 6.65 1.43
N ILE A 70 8.94 5.48 0.90
CA ILE A 70 9.57 5.37 -0.43
C ILE A 70 8.68 6.00 -1.51
N LEU A 71 7.39 5.67 -1.49
CA LEU A 71 6.45 6.13 -2.51
C LEU A 71 6.16 7.63 -2.41
N GLU A 72 6.23 8.20 -1.21
CA GLU A 72 6.14 9.65 -1.00
C GLU A 72 7.35 10.40 -1.55
N GLU A 73 8.56 9.90 -1.29
CA GLU A 73 9.81 10.49 -1.76
C GLU A 73 10.01 10.34 -3.29
N MET A 74 9.38 9.36 -3.93
CA MET A 74 9.50 9.12 -5.38
C MET A 74 8.87 10.20 -6.27
N ASN A 75 8.17 11.21 -5.71
CA ASN A 75 7.53 12.33 -6.42
C ASN A 75 6.86 11.94 -7.76
N VAL A 76 5.89 11.03 -7.70
CA VAL A 76 5.29 10.45 -8.91
C VAL A 76 4.30 11.41 -9.60
N GLU A 77 4.46 11.59 -10.92
CA GLU A 77 3.57 12.45 -11.71
C GLU A 77 2.28 11.76 -12.17
N HIS A 78 2.39 10.50 -12.60
CA HIS A 78 1.29 9.78 -13.25
C HIS A 78 0.10 9.56 -12.27
N PRO A 79 -1.16 9.82 -12.67
CA PRO A 79 -2.32 9.70 -11.77
C PRO A 79 -2.46 8.33 -11.11
N VAL A 80 -2.22 7.26 -11.86
CA VAL A 80 -2.27 5.89 -11.31
C VAL A 80 -1.19 5.66 -10.25
N ALA A 81 0.01 6.20 -10.44
CA ALA A 81 1.06 6.10 -9.44
C ALA A 81 0.66 6.83 -8.15
N LYS A 82 0.02 8.01 -8.26
CA LYS A 82 -0.55 8.73 -7.09
C LYS A 82 -1.61 7.91 -6.37
N ILE A 83 -2.45 7.16 -7.10
CA ILE A 83 -3.42 6.22 -6.47
C ILE A 83 -2.67 5.13 -5.69
N MET A 84 -1.60 4.55 -6.25
CA MET A 84 -0.79 3.54 -5.55
C MET A 84 -0.12 4.10 -4.28
N VAL A 85 0.38 5.34 -4.33
CA VAL A 85 0.92 6.06 -3.15
C VAL A 85 -0.16 6.21 -2.08
N ASN A 86 -1.37 6.64 -2.48
CA ASN A 86 -2.47 6.83 -1.54
C ASN A 86 -2.89 5.52 -0.87
N ILE A 87 -2.88 4.39 -1.59
CA ILE A 87 -3.15 3.07 -1.01
C ILE A 87 -2.13 2.74 0.09
N ALA A 88 -0.84 3.00 -0.15
CA ALA A 88 0.20 2.80 0.86
C ALA A 88 0.02 3.71 2.08
N LYS A 89 -0.28 5.00 1.86
CA LYS A 89 -0.53 5.97 2.93
C LYS A 89 -1.75 5.63 3.78
N THR A 90 -2.83 5.14 3.15
CA THR A 90 -4.01 4.68 3.90
C THR A 90 -3.68 3.47 4.76
N GLN A 91 -2.93 2.50 4.23
CA GLN A 91 -2.52 1.32 4.99
C GLN A 91 -1.61 1.70 6.18
N ASP A 92 -0.69 2.64 5.95
CA ASP A 92 0.19 3.16 7.00
C ASP A 92 -0.59 3.84 8.12
N LYS A 93 -1.57 4.70 7.77
CA LYS A 93 -2.40 5.40 8.74
C LYS A 93 -3.31 4.48 9.56
N GLU A 94 -3.89 3.45 8.94
CA GLU A 94 -4.89 2.60 9.59
C GLU A 94 -4.26 1.46 10.43
N VAL A 95 -3.13 0.90 9.99
CA VAL A 95 -2.53 -0.29 10.61
C VAL A 95 -1.01 -0.15 10.82
N GLY A 96 -0.33 0.70 10.07
CA GLY A 96 1.12 0.96 10.19
C GLY A 96 2.05 -0.11 9.60
N ASP A 97 1.54 -1.29 9.27
CA ASP A 97 2.29 -2.37 8.62
C ASP A 97 1.60 -2.82 7.33
N GLY A 98 2.37 -3.46 6.44
CA GLY A 98 1.88 -3.97 5.16
C GLY A 98 1.77 -2.92 4.05
N THR A 99 2.35 -1.73 4.25
CA THR A 99 2.40 -0.65 3.24
C THR A 99 2.98 -1.15 1.91
N THR A 100 4.07 -1.90 1.96
CA THR A 100 4.68 -2.53 0.77
C THR A 100 3.80 -3.65 0.20
N SER A 101 3.22 -4.49 1.07
CA SER A 101 2.40 -5.64 0.67
C SER A 101 1.16 -5.23 -0.13
N VAL A 102 0.46 -4.18 0.32
CA VAL A 102 -0.78 -3.73 -0.34
C VAL A 102 -0.50 -3.17 -1.74
N VAL A 103 0.62 -2.47 -1.92
CA VAL A 103 1.03 -1.92 -3.23
C VAL A 103 1.40 -3.05 -4.19
N ILE A 104 2.16 -4.04 -3.72
CA ILE A 104 2.52 -5.22 -4.52
C ILE A 104 1.28 -6.01 -4.92
N LEU A 105 0.35 -6.23 -3.98
CA LEU A 105 -0.90 -6.95 -4.24
C LEU A 105 -1.75 -6.21 -5.28
N ALA A 106 -1.90 -4.89 -5.15
CA ALA A 106 -2.62 -4.08 -6.13
C ALA A 106 -1.99 -4.15 -7.53
N GLY A 107 -0.65 -4.09 -7.61
CA GLY A 107 0.08 -4.26 -8.86
C GLY A 107 -0.14 -5.62 -9.52
N GLU A 108 -0.08 -6.71 -8.75
CA GLU A 108 -0.28 -8.06 -9.29
C GLU A 108 -1.75 -8.31 -9.69
N LEU A 109 -2.72 -7.79 -8.93
CA LEU A 109 -4.14 -7.85 -9.29
C LEU A 109 -4.42 -7.11 -10.61
N LEU A 110 -3.80 -5.95 -10.83
CA LEU A 110 -3.93 -5.20 -12.08
C LEU A 110 -3.25 -5.91 -13.25
N LYS A 111 -2.09 -6.55 -13.01
CA LYS A 111 -1.42 -7.38 -14.02
C LYS A 111 -2.30 -8.54 -14.46
N GLY A 112 -2.85 -9.32 -13.52
CA GLY A 112 -3.78 -10.40 -13.83
C GLY A 112 -5.06 -9.92 -14.49
N ALA A 113 -5.55 -8.72 -14.14
CA ALA A 113 -6.66 -8.10 -14.85
C ALA A 113 -6.30 -7.76 -16.30
N GLY A 114 -5.07 -7.30 -16.56
CA GLY A 114 -4.53 -7.08 -17.90
C GLY A 114 -4.62 -8.32 -18.78
N ASP A 115 -4.18 -9.48 -18.26
CA ASP A 115 -4.23 -10.76 -18.98
C ASP A 115 -5.68 -11.14 -19.37
N LEU A 116 -6.65 -10.91 -18.48
CA LEU A 116 -8.06 -11.17 -18.74
C LEU A 116 -8.64 -10.20 -19.80
N LEU A 117 -8.21 -8.94 -19.78
CA LEU A 117 -8.62 -7.94 -20.78
C LEU A 117 -8.07 -8.29 -22.17
N GLU A 118 -6.84 -8.82 -22.25
CA GLU A 118 -6.24 -9.30 -23.50
C GLU A 118 -7.01 -10.48 -24.10
N GLN A 119 -7.55 -11.36 -23.25
CA GLN A 119 -8.46 -12.44 -23.65
C GLN A 119 -9.85 -11.95 -24.10
N GLY A 120 -10.11 -10.64 -24.05
CA GLY A 120 -11.38 -10.05 -24.48
C GLY A 120 -12.48 -10.08 -23.42
N ILE A 121 -12.16 -10.40 -22.16
CA ILE A 121 -13.13 -10.37 -21.07
C ILE A 121 -13.48 -8.91 -20.76
N HIS A 122 -14.77 -8.61 -20.65
CA HIS A 122 -15.23 -7.25 -20.38
C HIS A 122 -14.79 -6.78 -18.98
N PRO A 123 -14.27 -5.55 -18.80
CA PRO A 123 -13.78 -5.05 -17.51
C PRO A 123 -14.76 -5.20 -16.35
N THR A 124 -16.06 -4.98 -16.60
CA THR A 124 -17.13 -5.16 -15.61
C THR A 124 -17.17 -6.56 -15.01
N THR A 125 -16.88 -7.60 -15.81
CA THR A 125 -16.84 -8.98 -15.35
C THR A 125 -15.64 -9.22 -14.44
N VAL A 126 -14.47 -8.67 -14.79
CA VAL A 126 -13.25 -8.75 -13.97
C VAL A 126 -13.48 -8.07 -12.62
N ILE A 127 -14.02 -6.85 -12.63
CA ILE A 127 -14.32 -6.09 -11.40
C ILE A 127 -15.29 -6.87 -10.51
N ARG A 128 -16.36 -7.44 -11.09
CA ARG A 128 -17.32 -8.25 -10.33
C ARG A 128 -16.65 -9.47 -9.70
N GLY A 129 -15.82 -10.18 -10.46
CA GLY A 129 -15.06 -11.33 -9.96
C GLY A 129 -14.13 -10.95 -8.80
N TYR A 130 -13.40 -9.85 -8.92
CA TYR A 130 -12.50 -9.37 -7.86
C TYR A 130 -13.26 -8.94 -6.60
N LYS A 131 -14.43 -8.31 -6.73
CA LYS A 131 -15.28 -7.99 -5.58
C LYS A 131 -15.73 -9.26 -4.85
N MET A 132 -16.19 -10.27 -5.59
CA MET A 132 -16.59 -11.55 -5.00
C MET A 132 -15.41 -12.26 -4.32
N ALA A 133 -14.23 -12.21 -4.94
CA ALA A 133 -13.01 -12.79 -4.38
C ALA A 133 -12.57 -12.05 -3.09
N ALA A 134 -12.69 -10.73 -3.05
CA ALA A 134 -12.34 -9.92 -1.88
C ALA A 134 -13.24 -10.25 -0.67
N GLU A 135 -14.56 -10.32 -0.87
CA GLU A 135 -15.48 -10.73 0.20
C GLU A 135 -15.16 -12.14 0.69
N LYS A 136 -14.89 -13.08 -0.24
CA LYS A 136 -14.56 -14.44 0.16
C LYS A 136 -13.23 -14.54 0.90
N ALA A 137 -12.23 -13.76 0.49
CA ALA A 137 -10.95 -13.70 1.18
C ALA A 137 -11.11 -13.20 2.62
N LYS A 138 -11.99 -12.21 2.84
CA LYS A 138 -12.29 -11.71 4.19
C LYS A 138 -12.91 -12.79 5.08
N GLU A 139 -13.90 -13.53 4.59
CA GLU A 139 -14.50 -14.65 5.33
C GLU A 139 -13.45 -15.70 5.72
N ILE A 140 -12.55 -16.05 4.79
CA ILE A 140 -11.49 -17.03 5.04
C ILE A 140 -10.51 -16.50 6.08
N LEU A 141 -10.09 -15.24 5.98
CA LEU A 141 -9.18 -14.62 6.95
C LEU A 141 -9.80 -14.59 8.36
N GLU A 142 -11.08 -14.27 8.48
CA GLU A 142 -11.80 -14.33 9.75
C GLU A 142 -11.86 -15.75 10.33
N SER A 143 -12.10 -16.77 9.48
CA SER A 143 -12.11 -18.17 9.92
C SER A 143 -10.73 -18.71 10.34
N CYS A 144 -9.65 -18.13 9.80
CA CYS A 144 -8.27 -18.53 10.07
C CYS A 144 -7.62 -17.68 11.17
N ALA A 145 -8.26 -16.57 11.56
CA ALA A 145 -7.75 -15.66 12.58
C ALA A 145 -7.69 -16.36 13.93
N LYS A 146 -6.56 -16.22 14.61
CA LYS A 146 -6.38 -16.70 15.98
C LYS A 146 -6.59 -15.54 16.94
N THR A 147 -7.55 -15.68 17.84
CA THR A 147 -7.74 -14.70 18.92
C THR A 147 -6.55 -14.74 19.85
N VAL A 148 -5.93 -13.57 20.07
CA VAL A 148 -4.79 -13.41 20.99
C VAL A 148 -5.31 -12.74 22.26
N ASN A 149 -4.90 -13.26 23.42
CA ASN A 149 -5.16 -12.60 24.69
C ASN A 149 -4.17 -11.43 24.88
N LEU A 150 -4.68 -10.25 25.23
CA LEU A 150 -3.87 -9.05 25.47
C LEU A 150 -2.93 -9.19 26.69
N ASP A 151 -3.22 -10.13 27.59
CA ASP A 151 -2.34 -10.45 28.71
C ASP A 151 -1.17 -11.37 28.32
N ASP A 152 -1.22 -12.01 27.14
CA ASP A 152 -0.14 -12.85 26.63
C ASP A 152 1.00 -12.01 26.05
N GLU A 153 1.86 -11.54 26.96
CA GLU A 153 3.04 -10.75 26.60
C GLU A 153 3.99 -11.48 25.66
N GLN A 154 4.05 -12.82 25.68
CA GLN A 154 4.94 -13.56 24.79
C GLN A 154 4.47 -13.45 23.34
N THR A 155 3.17 -13.55 23.11
CA THR A 155 2.61 -13.40 21.76
C THR A 155 2.69 -11.95 21.29
N LEU A 156 2.41 -10.98 22.17
CA LEU A 156 2.59 -9.56 21.82
C LEU A 156 4.05 -9.22 21.48
N GLN A 157 5.01 -9.81 22.20
CA GLN A 157 6.43 -9.62 21.91
C GLN A 157 6.82 -10.21 20.56
N LYS A 158 6.28 -11.38 20.19
CA LYS A 158 6.48 -11.96 18.86
C LYS A 158 5.93 -11.05 17.76
N ILE A 159 4.74 -10.47 17.95
CA ILE A 159 4.14 -9.53 16.98
C ILE A 159 5.03 -8.30 16.79
N ALA A 160 5.50 -7.69 17.88
CA ALA A 160 6.42 -6.55 17.82
C ALA A 160 7.74 -6.90 17.10
N LEU A 161 8.31 -8.07 17.39
CA LEU A 161 9.53 -8.55 16.73
C LEU A 161 9.33 -8.78 15.24
N VAL A 162 8.19 -9.33 14.81
CA VAL A 162 7.86 -9.54 13.39
C VAL A 162 7.75 -8.20 12.67
N SER A 163 7.06 -7.23 13.26
CA SER A 163 6.91 -5.89 12.68
C SER A 163 8.26 -5.15 12.52
N MET A 164 9.18 -5.32 13.48
CA MET A 164 10.55 -4.77 13.39
C MET A 164 11.51 -5.67 12.57
N GLY A 165 11.05 -6.83 12.11
CA GLY A 165 11.89 -7.85 11.48
C GLY A 165 12.52 -7.39 10.18
N SER A 166 11.76 -6.67 9.34
CA SER A 166 12.20 -6.16 8.04
C SER A 166 12.91 -4.80 8.10
N LYS A 167 13.02 -4.19 9.29
CA LYS A 167 13.59 -2.85 9.48
C LYS A 167 14.96 -2.93 10.16
N ASN A 168 15.85 -2.01 9.80
CA ASN A 168 17.19 -1.87 10.39
C ASN A 168 17.14 -1.21 11.79
N VAL A 169 16.57 -1.92 12.77
CA VAL A 169 16.37 -1.43 14.15
C VAL A 169 17.47 -1.91 15.12
N GLY A 170 18.52 -2.57 14.61
CA GLY A 170 19.62 -3.10 15.41
C GLY A 170 19.57 -4.62 15.59
N ASP A 171 20.33 -5.12 16.57
CA ASP A 171 20.42 -6.55 16.88
C ASP A 171 19.14 -7.10 17.54
N ASP A 172 19.05 -8.43 17.63
CA ASP A 172 17.87 -9.10 18.20
C ASP A 172 17.61 -8.69 19.66
N ALA A 173 18.67 -8.36 20.41
CA ALA A 173 18.55 -7.88 21.78
C ALA A 173 17.90 -6.49 21.83
N THR A 174 18.29 -5.57 20.94
CA THR A 174 17.69 -4.24 20.80
C THR A 174 16.23 -4.35 20.37
N LYS A 175 15.92 -5.20 19.37
CA LYS A 175 14.54 -5.46 18.95
C LYS A 175 13.68 -6.01 20.09
N ALA A 176 14.22 -6.92 20.91
CA ALA A 176 13.51 -7.46 22.06
C ALA A 176 13.25 -6.40 23.15
N LEU A 177 14.21 -5.51 23.39
CA LEU A 177 14.08 -4.40 24.34
C LEU A 177 13.01 -3.40 23.87
N LEU A 178 13.08 -2.97 22.61
CA LEU A 178 12.10 -2.07 22.01
C LEU A 178 10.70 -2.68 22.00
N GLY A 179 10.57 -3.97 21.68
CA GLY A 179 9.29 -4.67 21.75
C GLY A 179 8.66 -4.62 23.13
N LYS A 180 9.47 -4.81 24.19
CA LYS A 180 8.99 -4.68 25.59
C LYS A 180 8.58 -3.25 25.93
N MET A 181 9.32 -2.24 25.46
CA MET A 181 8.98 -0.83 25.67
C MET A 181 7.66 -0.46 24.99
N VAL A 182 7.49 -0.87 23.72
CA VAL A 182 6.26 -0.65 22.95
C VAL A 182 5.06 -1.30 23.64
N ILE A 183 5.18 -2.56 24.06
CA ILE A 183 4.08 -3.26 24.77
C ILE A 183 3.71 -2.54 26.06
N LYS A 184 4.72 -2.11 26.85
CA LYS A 184 4.49 -1.37 28.09
C LYS A 184 3.79 -0.03 27.82
N ALA A 185 4.22 0.71 26.81
CA ALA A 185 3.61 1.99 26.42
C ALA A 185 2.15 1.78 25.98
N VAL A 186 1.90 0.82 25.09
CA VAL A 186 0.55 0.50 24.60
C VAL A 186 -0.36 0.06 25.73
N LYS A 187 0.09 -0.82 26.64
CA LYS A 187 -0.70 -1.23 27.81
C LYS A 187 -1.03 -0.07 28.76
N GLN A 188 -0.14 0.92 28.86
CA GLN A 188 -0.32 2.08 29.75
C GLN A 188 -1.39 3.05 29.24
N VAL A 189 -1.50 3.24 27.93
CA VAL A 189 -2.48 4.14 27.29
C VAL A 189 -3.76 3.43 26.86
N MET A 190 -3.87 2.14 27.17
CA MET A 190 -4.98 1.30 26.78
C MET A 190 -6.24 1.68 27.58
N GLU A 191 -7.27 2.14 26.88
CA GLU A 191 -8.57 2.45 27.47
C GLU A 191 -9.63 1.46 27.02
N LYS A 192 -10.66 1.27 27.85
CA LYS A 192 -11.85 0.51 27.47
C LYS A 192 -12.98 1.48 27.19
N ASP A 193 -13.52 1.41 25.99
CA ASP A 193 -14.70 2.15 25.61
C ASP A 193 -15.94 1.66 26.38
N ALA A 194 -17.03 2.41 26.35
CA ALA A 194 -18.31 2.07 27.00
C ALA A 194 -18.86 0.69 26.58
N ASN A 195 -18.46 0.20 25.40
CA ASN A 195 -18.82 -1.11 24.85
C ASN A 195 -17.84 -2.24 25.22
N GLY A 196 -16.84 -1.97 26.07
CA GLY A 196 -15.81 -2.94 26.47
C GLY A 196 -14.75 -3.22 25.40
N LYS A 197 -14.77 -2.48 24.28
CA LYS A 197 -13.73 -2.56 23.23
C LYS A 197 -12.49 -1.81 23.69
N THR A 198 -11.35 -2.44 23.52
CA THR A 198 -10.05 -1.82 23.78
C THR A 198 -9.75 -0.77 22.70
N ILE A 199 -9.45 0.46 23.12
CA ILE A 199 -9.01 1.56 22.25
C ILE A 199 -7.63 2.00 22.72
N VAL A 200 -6.74 2.27 21.77
CA VAL A 200 -5.41 2.81 22.01
C VAL A 200 -5.31 4.08 21.20
N ASP A 201 -5.14 5.21 21.88
CA ASP A 201 -4.85 6.48 21.23
C ASP A 201 -3.32 6.66 21.14
N HIS A 202 -2.83 6.70 19.90
CA HIS A 202 -1.42 6.79 19.59
C HIS A 202 -0.81 8.13 19.99
N ASP A 203 -1.60 9.19 20.13
CA ASP A 203 -1.11 10.53 20.47
C ASP A 203 -0.54 10.60 21.91
N PHE A 204 -0.93 9.66 22.78
CA PHE A 204 -0.36 9.53 24.13
C PHE A 204 0.99 8.81 24.16
N ILE A 205 1.43 8.21 23.05
CA ILE A 205 2.73 7.56 22.94
C ILE A 205 3.67 8.48 22.16
N LYS A 206 4.50 9.24 22.89
CA LYS A 206 5.52 10.08 22.27
C LYS A 206 6.75 9.24 21.88
N VAL A 207 7.09 9.26 20.59
CA VAL A 207 8.27 8.60 20.00
C VAL A 207 9.41 9.60 19.86
#